data_AF-A0A0L0GQ80-F1
#
_entry.id   AF-A0A0L0GQ80-F1
#
_cell.length_a   1.000
_cell.length_b   1.000
_cell.length_c   1.000
_cell.angle_alpha   90.00
_cell.angle_beta   90.00
_cell.angle_gamma   90.00
#
_symmetry.space_group_name_H-M   'P 1'
#
loop_
_entity.id
_entity.type
_entity.pdbx_description
1 polymer ?
#
loop_
_entity_poly.entity_id
_entity_poly.type
_entity_poly.pdbx_seq_one_letter_code
_entity_poly.pdbx_strand_id
1 'polypeptide(L)'
;MSEYHVYLFGQPVSVRRTLPKKVETSVPFAAGRLHYVMETPRTVLYGMNSSTHDIHSDEAKKLFDTPRIQLPNGLRVGEFCEKARAEFPDLPKQKAYHAYAQALFGIGYSQLIETQKASLIARFDAAFQQIDDNVIEISDPFPFLRGHLSCPVEVIDEFKRLANQGHHNSQFMAGLLLTTMAGDFSESGIAFLLMAYENRFPRAMDALAEYLLYKEDFLGAVQCHLLSIDSLDDCSHTMDTIKKMTMSRYIEQPEFMPLLPFIFKRCLDEDFTALAKKHYPKLYPSKEEIQQAMINRLLGRGGR
;
A
#
# COMPACT_ATOMS: atom_id res chain seq x y z
N MET A 1 15.81 6.59 -8.95
CA MET A 1 14.60 5.83 -8.54
C MET A 1 14.72 4.49 -9.21
N SER A 2 14.57 3.40 -8.47
CA SER A 2 14.60 2.05 -9.03
C SER A 2 13.20 1.69 -9.54
N GLU A 3 13.11 0.97 -10.64
CA GLU A 3 11.88 0.36 -11.14
C GLU A 3 11.98 -1.15 -10.90
N TYR A 4 10.90 -1.77 -10.46
CA TYR A 4 10.81 -3.19 -10.14
C TYR A 4 9.68 -3.85 -10.93
N HIS A 5 9.80 -5.16 -11.17
CA HIS A 5 8.71 -5.95 -11.73
C HIS A 5 8.13 -6.87 -10.64
N VAL A 6 6.96 -6.51 -10.12
CA VAL A 6 6.19 -7.36 -9.20
C VAL A 6 5.37 -8.34 -10.03
N TYR A 7 5.38 -9.62 -9.69
CA TYR A 7 4.52 -10.61 -10.30
C TYR A 7 3.17 -10.59 -9.61
N LEU A 8 2.13 -10.23 -10.34
CA LEU A 8 0.73 -10.29 -9.89
C LEU A 8 0.01 -11.31 -10.76
N PHE A 9 -0.44 -12.41 -10.14
CA PHE A 9 -1.06 -13.56 -10.82
C PHE A 9 -0.22 -14.09 -11.98
N GLY A 10 1.09 -14.15 -11.77
CA GLY A 10 2.07 -14.62 -12.76
C GLY A 10 2.37 -13.61 -13.89
N GLN A 11 1.76 -12.43 -13.88
CA GLN A 11 2.05 -11.36 -14.85
C GLN A 11 2.98 -10.31 -14.24
N PRO A 12 4.04 -9.89 -14.94
CA PRO A 12 4.92 -8.83 -14.45
C PRO A 12 4.24 -7.47 -14.54
N VAL A 13 4.28 -6.71 -13.44
CA VAL A 13 3.77 -5.34 -13.35
C VAL A 13 4.91 -4.43 -12.88
N SER A 14 5.22 -3.41 -13.68
CA SER A 14 6.21 -2.39 -13.34
C SER A 14 5.70 -1.54 -12.18
N VAL A 15 6.49 -1.45 -11.11
CA VAL A 15 6.26 -0.53 -9.99
C VAL A 15 7.52 0.29 -9.74
N ARG A 16 7.35 1.59 -9.49
CA ARG A 16 8.49 2.49 -9.23
C ARG A 16 8.73 2.60 -7.73
N ARG A 17 9.97 2.32 -7.31
CA ARG A 17 10.41 2.60 -5.95
C ARG A 17 10.54 4.10 -5.74
N THR A 18 9.77 4.58 -4.79
CA THR A 18 9.92 5.92 -4.25
C THR A 18 10.22 5.79 -2.77
N LEU A 19 11.49 5.98 -2.39
CA LEU A 19 11.85 6.10 -0.98
C LEU A 19 10.99 7.22 -0.36
N PRO A 20 10.35 6.99 0.80
CA PRO A 20 9.79 8.11 1.54
C PRO A 20 10.91 9.11 1.78
N LYS A 21 10.64 10.41 1.57
CA LYS A 21 11.58 11.45 1.99
C LYS A 21 11.69 11.28 3.50
N LYS A 22 12.86 10.89 3.98
CA LYS A 22 13.19 10.91 5.41
C LYS A 22 12.94 12.35 5.85
N VAL A 23 11.87 12.59 6.61
CA VAL A 23 11.67 13.90 7.24
C VAL A 23 12.67 13.91 8.39
N GLU A 24 13.82 14.53 8.17
CA GLU A 24 14.77 14.81 9.24
C GLU A 24 14.15 15.88 10.14
N THR A 25 13.51 15.46 11.23
CA THR A 25 13.03 16.37 12.27
C THR A 25 14.17 16.66 13.23
N SER A 26 14.52 17.94 13.36
CA SER A 26 15.63 18.44 14.18
C SER A 26 15.27 18.61 15.66
N VAL A 27 14.44 17.75 16.25
CA VAL A 27 14.03 17.88 17.66
C VAL A 27 14.34 16.59 18.43
N PRO A 28 15.27 16.63 19.41
CA PRO A 28 15.43 15.54 20.36
C PRO A 28 14.47 15.78 21.53
N PHE A 29 13.37 15.02 21.61
CA PHE A 29 12.67 14.84 22.88
C PHE A 29 12.34 13.37 23.11
N ALA A 30 12.91 12.88 24.21
CA ALA A 30 12.77 11.55 24.76
C ALA A 30 11.68 11.52 25.84
N ALA A 31 10.89 10.43 25.86
CA ALA A 31 10.37 9.71 27.02
C ALA A 31 9.40 8.64 26.46
N GLY A 32 9.56 7.33 26.58
CA GLY A 32 10.32 6.52 27.53
C GLY A 32 9.38 5.47 28.12
N ARG A 33 9.72 4.18 27.94
CA ARG A 33 9.13 2.91 28.44
C ARG A 33 8.17 2.22 27.44
N LEU A 34 8.33 0.94 27.08
CA LEU A 34 8.87 -0.21 27.81
C LEU A 34 9.56 -1.26 26.91
N HIS A 35 10.49 -1.99 27.54
CA HIS A 35 11.39 -3.02 27.03
C HIS A 35 10.72 -4.36 26.66
N TYR A 36 11.38 -5.07 25.74
CA TYR A 36 11.34 -6.52 25.44
C TYR A 36 10.89 -7.46 26.58
N VAL A 37 9.95 -8.37 26.29
CA VAL A 37 9.94 -9.78 26.75
C VAL A 37 9.22 -10.65 25.69
N MET A 38 9.88 -11.72 25.24
CA MET A 38 9.25 -12.81 24.50
C MET A 38 8.30 -13.58 25.42
N GLU A 39 7.06 -13.77 24.99
CA GLU A 39 6.23 -14.95 25.22
C GLU A 39 4.99 -14.83 24.31
N THR A 40 4.88 -15.69 23.30
CA THR A 40 3.56 -16.03 22.74
C THR A 40 2.79 -16.72 23.89
N PRO A 41 1.51 -16.42 24.22
CA PRO A 41 0.38 -16.34 23.27
C PRO A 41 -0.72 -15.29 23.61
N ARG A 42 -1.78 -15.34 22.77
CA ARG A 42 -3.01 -14.51 22.71
C ARG A 42 -2.89 -13.31 21.79
N THR A 43 -3.05 -13.60 20.51
CA THR A 43 -3.40 -12.67 19.44
C THR A 43 -4.68 -11.93 19.82
N VAL A 44 -4.53 -10.84 20.57
CA VAL A 44 -5.46 -9.72 20.47
C VAL A 44 -5.13 -9.12 19.11
N LEU A 45 -5.98 -9.43 18.13
CA LEU A 45 -6.10 -8.65 16.90
C LEU A 45 -6.22 -7.19 17.36
N TYR A 46 -5.12 -6.44 17.30
CA TYR A 46 -5.18 -5.00 17.33
C TYR A 46 -5.96 -4.62 16.08
N GLY A 47 -7.28 -4.53 16.25
CA GLY A 47 -8.16 -3.89 15.30
C GLY A 47 -7.57 -2.54 14.95
N MET A 48 -7.61 -2.25 13.66
CA MET A 48 -7.53 -1.01 12.87
C MET A 48 -7.31 0.38 13.52
N ASN A 49 -7.23 0.54 14.83
CA ASN A 49 -7.21 1.79 15.58
C ASN A 49 -5.93 2.62 15.42
N SER A 50 -4.78 2.05 15.05
CA SER A 50 -3.58 2.87 14.82
C SER A 50 -3.47 3.42 13.39
N SER A 51 -4.20 2.85 12.42
CA SER A 51 -4.05 3.20 11.00
C SER A 51 -5.12 4.10 10.42
N THR A 52 -6.32 4.13 11.04
CA THR A 52 -7.37 5.09 10.65
C THR A 52 -7.02 6.51 11.10
N HIS A 53 -6.20 6.68 12.13
CA HIS A 53 -5.75 8.00 12.58
C HIS A 53 -4.92 8.76 11.53
N ASP A 54 -4.06 8.09 10.76
CA ASP A 54 -3.27 8.77 9.71
C ASP A 54 -4.10 9.07 8.46
N ILE A 55 -5.05 8.20 8.08
CA ILE A 55 -6.00 8.41 6.97
C ILE A 55 -6.88 9.65 7.23
N HIS A 56 -7.13 9.97 8.49
CA HIS A 56 -7.95 11.11 8.90
C HIS A 56 -7.19 12.40 9.18
N SER A 57 -5.86 12.42 9.15
CA SER A 57 -5.14 13.69 9.33
C SER A 57 -5.61 14.71 8.27
N ASP A 58 -5.87 15.93 8.72
CA ASP A 58 -6.34 17.01 7.85
C ASP A 58 -5.33 17.29 6.72
N GLU A 59 -4.05 17.00 6.96
CA GLU A 59 -2.97 17.08 5.98
C GLU A 59 -3.04 15.97 4.93
N ALA A 60 -3.29 14.72 5.32
CA ALA A 60 -3.35 13.59 4.37
C ALA A 60 -4.55 13.70 3.43
N LYS A 61 -5.71 14.15 3.92
CA LYS A 61 -6.92 14.39 3.10
C LYS A 61 -6.72 15.48 2.04
N LYS A 62 -5.71 16.35 2.20
CA LYS A 62 -5.42 17.44 1.25
C LYS A 62 -4.48 17.02 0.12
N LEU A 63 -4.08 15.75 0.05
CA LEU A 63 -3.18 15.23 -0.98
C LEU A 63 -3.96 14.81 -2.24
N PHE A 64 -3.62 15.47 -3.36
CA PHE A 64 -4.25 15.26 -4.66
C PHE A 64 -3.24 15.24 -5.80
N ASP A 65 -3.44 14.34 -6.76
CA ASP A 65 -2.93 14.47 -8.14
C ASP A 65 -3.76 15.55 -8.85
N THR A 66 -3.34 16.81 -8.66
CA THR A 66 -4.09 17.99 -9.09
C THR A 66 -4.50 17.95 -10.57
N PRO A 67 -3.64 17.57 -11.53
CA PRO A 67 -4.03 17.37 -12.93
C PRO A 67 -5.23 16.45 -13.18
N ARG A 68 -5.49 15.46 -12.30
CA ARG A 68 -6.61 14.51 -12.44
C ARG A 68 -7.92 15.00 -11.85
N ILE A 69 -7.90 16.06 -11.06
CA ILE A 69 -9.12 16.64 -10.47
C ILE A 69 -10.08 16.99 -11.61
N GLN A 70 -11.33 16.52 -11.49
CA GLN A 70 -12.40 16.86 -12.41
C GLN A 70 -13.11 18.13 -11.94
N LEU A 71 -13.27 19.10 -12.85
CA LEU A 71 -13.93 20.37 -12.61
C LEU A 71 -15.45 20.26 -12.89
N PRO A 72 -16.26 21.25 -12.45
CA PRO A 72 -17.72 21.22 -12.64
C PRO A 72 -18.18 21.15 -14.11
N ASN A 73 -17.35 21.62 -15.05
CA ASN A 73 -17.62 21.53 -16.49
C ASN A 73 -17.24 20.16 -17.10
N GLY A 74 -16.86 19.18 -16.26
CA GLY A 74 -16.49 17.83 -16.66
C GLY A 74 -15.03 17.66 -17.08
N LEU A 75 -14.27 18.75 -17.30
CA LEU A 75 -12.86 18.68 -17.70
C LEU A 75 -11.95 18.31 -16.54
N ARG A 76 -10.85 17.62 -16.83
CA ARG A 76 -9.76 17.48 -15.86
C ARG A 76 -8.95 18.77 -15.79
N VAL A 77 -8.33 19.06 -14.65
CA VAL A 77 -7.47 20.25 -14.48
C VAL A 77 -6.34 20.29 -15.50
N GLY A 78 -5.75 19.13 -15.86
CA GLY A 78 -4.75 19.05 -16.92
C GLY A 78 -5.28 19.57 -18.27
N GLU A 79 -6.44 19.07 -18.71
CA GLU A 79 -7.12 19.48 -19.94
C GLU A 79 -7.56 20.94 -19.90
N PHE A 80 -8.06 21.39 -18.74
CA PHE A 80 -8.42 22.78 -18.50
C PHE A 80 -7.21 23.69 -18.69
N CYS A 81 -6.06 23.31 -18.14
CA CYS A 81 -4.81 24.05 -18.28
C CYS A 81 -4.33 24.09 -19.74
N GLU A 82 -4.46 23.01 -20.49
CA GLU A 82 -4.11 22.98 -21.91
C GLU A 82 -5.00 23.92 -22.73
N LYS A 83 -6.32 23.87 -22.53
CA LYS A 83 -7.27 24.76 -23.19
C LYS A 83 -7.04 26.23 -22.85
N ALA A 84 -6.77 26.53 -21.58
CA ALA A 84 -6.45 27.89 -21.15
C ALA A 84 -5.19 28.44 -21.86
N ARG A 85 -4.19 27.60 -22.14
CA ARG A 85 -2.97 28.00 -22.88
C ARG A 85 -3.23 28.21 -24.36
N ALA A 86 -4.15 27.44 -24.95
CA ALA A 86 -4.55 27.62 -26.33
C ALA A 86 -5.37 28.90 -26.53
N GLU A 87 -6.26 29.22 -25.58
CA GLU A 87 -7.12 30.42 -25.65
C GLU A 87 -6.35 31.73 -25.37
N PHE A 88 -5.38 31.69 -24.44
CA PHE A 88 -4.59 32.85 -24.07
C PHE A 88 -3.08 32.61 -24.27
N PRO A 89 -2.63 32.47 -25.53
CA PRO A 89 -1.24 32.12 -25.83
C PRO A 89 -0.24 33.20 -25.40
N ASP A 90 -0.66 34.47 -25.45
CA ASP A 90 0.18 35.64 -25.13
C ASP A 90 0.34 35.88 -23.62
N LEU A 91 -0.48 35.22 -22.79
CA LEU A 91 -0.41 35.38 -21.34
C LEU A 91 0.59 34.39 -20.70
N PRO A 92 1.27 34.80 -19.62
CA PRO A 92 1.98 33.86 -18.75
C PRO A 92 1.05 32.75 -18.24
N LYS A 93 1.61 31.54 -18.05
CA LYS A 93 0.87 30.31 -17.69
C LYS A 93 -0.21 30.52 -16.62
N GLN A 94 0.15 31.10 -15.48
CA GLN A 94 -0.80 31.31 -14.37
C GLN A 94 -1.88 32.36 -14.68
N LYS A 95 -1.54 33.40 -15.45
CA LYS A 95 -2.51 34.43 -15.88
C LYS A 95 -3.50 33.87 -16.90
N ALA A 96 -3.04 33.00 -17.81
CA ALA A 96 -3.91 32.28 -18.74
C ALA A 96 -4.93 31.40 -17.99
N TYR A 97 -4.48 30.66 -16.98
CA TYR A 97 -5.36 29.81 -16.15
C TYR A 97 -6.40 30.64 -15.41
N HIS A 98 -5.98 31.74 -14.80
CA HIS A 98 -6.87 32.64 -14.09
C HIS A 98 -7.91 33.27 -15.02
N ALA A 99 -7.49 33.80 -16.17
CA ALA A 99 -8.39 34.41 -17.16
C ALA A 99 -9.42 33.40 -17.68
N TYR A 100 -8.99 32.17 -17.98
CA TYR A 100 -9.89 31.12 -18.44
C TYR A 100 -10.88 30.67 -17.35
N ALA A 101 -10.43 30.56 -16.10
CA ALA A 101 -11.30 30.25 -14.96
C ALA A 101 -12.34 31.35 -14.73
N GLN A 102 -11.92 32.62 -14.82
CA GLN A 102 -12.80 33.76 -14.65
C GLN A 102 -13.83 33.85 -15.77
N ALA A 103 -13.45 33.55 -17.01
CA ALA A 103 -14.36 33.53 -18.15
C ALA A 103 -15.43 32.42 -18.04
N LEU A 104 -15.05 31.22 -17.58
CA LEU A 104 -15.95 30.07 -17.53
C LEU A 104 -16.78 29.97 -16.24
N PHE A 105 -16.21 30.37 -15.11
CA PHE A 105 -16.80 30.14 -13.79
C PHE A 105 -16.99 31.42 -12.98
N GLY A 106 -16.56 32.58 -13.47
CA GLY A 106 -16.65 33.85 -12.75
C GLY A 106 -15.73 33.96 -11.53
N ILE A 107 -14.85 32.98 -11.30
CA ILE A 107 -13.93 32.93 -10.16
C ILE A 107 -12.49 32.68 -10.61
N GLY A 108 -11.52 33.03 -9.76
CA GLY A 108 -10.11 32.82 -10.07
C GLY A 108 -9.69 31.35 -10.03
N TYR A 109 -8.67 30.98 -10.81
CA TYR A 109 -8.19 29.60 -10.92
C TYR A 109 -7.85 28.96 -9.56
N SER A 110 -7.09 29.64 -8.71
CA SER A 110 -6.74 29.09 -7.38
C SER A 110 -7.97 28.82 -6.53
N GLN A 111 -8.95 29.73 -6.55
CA GLN A 111 -10.21 29.56 -5.82
C GLN A 111 -11.02 28.38 -6.37
N LEU A 112 -11.09 28.23 -7.70
CA LEU A 112 -11.75 27.10 -8.36
C LEU A 112 -11.16 25.76 -7.91
N ILE A 113 -9.82 25.63 -7.89
CA ILE A 113 -9.15 24.40 -7.47
C ILE A 113 -9.41 24.10 -5.99
N GLU A 114 -9.31 25.09 -5.11
CA GLU A 114 -9.53 24.89 -3.68
C GLU A 114 -10.99 24.55 -3.36
N THR A 115 -11.96 25.20 -4.02
CA THR A 115 -13.38 24.84 -3.91
C THR A 115 -13.62 23.40 -4.37
N GLN A 116 -12.99 22.98 -5.47
CA GLN A 116 -13.13 21.61 -5.95
C GLN A 116 -12.52 20.60 -4.97
N LYS A 117 -11.30 20.84 -4.46
CA LYS A 117 -10.69 19.97 -3.44
C LYS A 117 -11.54 19.86 -2.18
N ALA A 118 -12.05 20.99 -1.67
CA ALA A 118 -12.93 20.99 -0.50
C ALA A 118 -14.19 20.13 -0.73
N SER A 119 -14.78 20.21 -1.92
CA SER A 119 -15.91 19.35 -2.30
C SER A 119 -15.54 17.86 -2.30
N LEU A 120 -14.36 17.50 -2.83
CA LEU A 120 -13.88 16.11 -2.83
C LEU A 120 -13.59 15.58 -1.43
N ILE A 121 -13.01 16.41 -0.55
CA ILE A 121 -12.77 16.06 0.86
C ILE A 121 -14.11 15.83 1.59
N ALA A 122 -15.09 16.71 1.40
CA ALA A 122 -16.40 16.55 2.04
C ALA A 122 -17.10 15.24 1.60
N ARG A 123 -16.97 14.90 0.31
CA ARG A 123 -17.47 13.63 -0.23
C ARG A 123 -16.72 12.41 0.33
N PHE A 124 -15.40 12.51 0.46
CA PHE A 124 -14.59 11.49 1.13
C PHE A 124 -15.05 11.27 2.56
N ASP A 125 -15.20 12.34 3.36
CA ASP A 125 -15.62 12.24 4.76
C ASP A 125 -17.01 11.61 4.89
N ALA A 126 -17.96 12.01 4.02
CA ALA A 126 -19.31 11.44 4.00
C ALA A 126 -19.33 9.95 3.60
N ALA A 127 -18.48 9.53 2.66
CA ALA A 127 -18.34 8.12 2.29
C ALA A 127 -17.66 7.31 3.39
N PHE A 128 -16.63 7.87 4.02
CA PHE A 128 -15.87 7.21 5.07
C PHE A 128 -16.73 6.93 6.31
N GLN A 129 -17.61 7.85 6.70
CA GLN A 129 -18.54 7.66 7.82
C GLN A 129 -19.53 6.50 7.63
N GLN A 130 -19.66 5.98 6.41
CA GLN A 130 -20.54 4.85 6.08
C GLN A 130 -19.80 3.52 6.01
N ILE A 131 -18.50 3.51 6.30
CA ILE A 131 -17.74 2.27 6.47
C ILE A 131 -17.98 1.77 7.89
N ASP A 132 -18.56 0.59 8.00
CA ASP A 132 -18.67 -0.13 9.25
C ASP A 132 -17.39 -0.94 9.49
N ASP A 133 -16.71 -0.65 10.59
CA ASP A 133 -15.54 -1.37 11.07
C ASP A 133 -15.89 -2.41 12.16
N ASN A 134 -17.18 -2.64 12.41
CA ASN A 134 -17.65 -3.68 13.30
C ASN A 134 -17.11 -5.04 12.82
N VAL A 135 -16.25 -5.62 13.65
CA VAL A 135 -15.67 -6.95 13.45
C VAL A 135 -16.80 -7.97 13.47
N ILE A 136 -17.24 -8.42 12.30
CA ILE A 136 -18.07 -9.63 12.21
C ILE A 136 -17.14 -10.79 12.58
N GLU A 137 -17.41 -11.49 13.68
CA GLU A 137 -16.75 -12.77 13.99
C GLU A 137 -17.21 -13.82 12.98
N ILE A 138 -16.65 -13.79 11.77
CA ILE A 138 -16.80 -14.88 10.82
C ILE A 138 -15.71 -15.90 11.13
N SER A 139 -16.10 -17.17 11.22
CA SER A 139 -15.22 -18.33 11.23
C SER A 139 -14.50 -18.46 9.87
N ASP A 140 -13.70 -17.46 9.51
CA ASP A 140 -12.97 -17.42 8.25
C ASP A 140 -11.64 -18.21 8.41
N PRO A 141 -11.29 -19.13 7.48
CA PRO A 141 -9.98 -19.76 7.46
C PRO A 141 -8.79 -18.78 7.35
N PHE A 142 -9.05 -17.50 7.04
CA PHE A 142 -8.04 -16.46 6.93
C PHE A 142 -8.27 -15.29 7.92
N PRO A 143 -8.16 -15.50 9.24
CA PRO A 143 -8.41 -14.48 10.28
C PRO A 143 -7.39 -13.32 10.29
N PHE A 144 -6.51 -13.27 9.29
CA PHE A 144 -5.36 -12.36 9.19
C PHE A 144 -5.54 -11.29 8.12
N LEU A 145 -6.56 -11.41 7.26
CA LEU A 145 -6.92 -10.33 6.34
C LEU A 145 -7.44 -9.17 7.19
N ARG A 146 -6.92 -7.96 6.97
CA ARG A 146 -7.47 -6.74 7.58
C ARG A 146 -8.99 -6.82 7.55
N GLY A 147 -9.55 -6.75 8.75
CA GLY A 147 -10.87 -7.28 9.11
C GLY A 147 -12.04 -6.91 8.20
N HIS A 148 -13.17 -7.53 8.52
CA HIS A 148 -14.44 -7.44 7.82
C HIS A 148 -14.97 -6.00 7.71
N LEU A 149 -14.39 -5.20 6.81
CA LEU A 149 -14.96 -3.94 6.40
C LEU A 149 -16.28 -4.25 5.70
N SER A 150 -17.32 -3.52 6.10
CA SER A 150 -18.62 -3.58 5.46
C SER A 150 -19.03 -2.17 5.09
N CYS A 151 -19.54 -2.00 3.86
CA CYS A 151 -20.12 -0.75 3.44
C CYS A 151 -21.09 -0.99 2.27
N PRO A 152 -22.04 -0.08 2.03
CA PRO A 152 -22.86 -0.11 0.82
C PRO A 152 -21.99 -0.02 -0.45
N VAL A 153 -22.46 -0.63 -1.55
CA VAL A 153 -21.74 -0.61 -2.85
C VAL A 153 -21.50 0.82 -3.34
N GLU A 154 -22.43 1.73 -3.03
CA GLU A 154 -22.36 3.15 -3.37
C GLU A 154 -21.13 3.84 -2.74
N VAL A 155 -20.71 3.38 -1.55
CA VAL A 155 -19.51 3.88 -0.87
C VAL A 155 -18.25 3.46 -1.61
N ILE A 156 -18.18 2.20 -2.06
CA ILE A 156 -17.06 1.68 -2.87
C ILE A 156 -16.97 2.46 -4.18
N ASP A 157 -18.11 2.65 -4.87
CA ASP A 157 -18.18 3.43 -6.10
C ASP A 157 -17.78 4.89 -5.90
N GLU A 158 -18.10 5.47 -4.74
CA GLU A 158 -17.67 6.81 -4.40
C GLU A 158 -16.16 6.91 -4.20
N PHE A 159 -15.54 5.97 -3.47
CA PHE A 159 -14.08 5.95 -3.36
C PHE A 159 -13.40 5.73 -4.71
N LYS A 160 -13.94 4.86 -5.58
CA LYS A 160 -13.44 4.70 -6.96
C LYS A 160 -13.51 6.01 -7.74
N ARG A 161 -14.63 6.74 -7.67
CA ARG A 161 -14.79 8.06 -8.31
C ARG A 161 -13.76 9.06 -7.80
N LEU A 162 -13.62 9.20 -6.48
CA LEU A 162 -12.69 10.14 -5.85
C LEU A 162 -11.22 9.78 -6.17
N ALA A 163 -10.88 8.49 -6.15
CA ALA A 163 -9.55 8.00 -6.54
C ALA A 163 -9.20 8.36 -7.98
N ASN A 164 -10.15 8.19 -8.91
CA ASN A 164 -10.01 8.56 -10.31
C ASN A 164 -9.93 10.08 -10.52
N GLN A 165 -10.41 10.88 -9.57
CA GLN A 165 -10.24 12.33 -9.52
C GLN A 165 -8.95 12.75 -8.80
N GLY A 166 -8.04 11.80 -8.52
CA GLY A 166 -6.71 12.08 -7.99
C GLY A 166 -6.63 12.20 -6.47
N HIS A 167 -7.67 11.89 -5.71
CA HIS A 167 -7.60 11.93 -4.24
C HIS A 167 -6.80 10.74 -3.70
N HIS A 168 -5.67 10.98 -3.03
CA HIS A 168 -4.71 9.92 -2.67
C HIS A 168 -5.30 8.93 -1.67
N ASN A 169 -5.96 9.39 -0.60
CA ASN A 169 -6.54 8.50 0.41
C ASN A 169 -7.66 7.64 -0.19
N SER A 170 -8.44 8.19 -1.13
CA SER A 170 -9.46 7.41 -1.84
C SER A 170 -8.87 6.31 -2.71
N GLN A 171 -7.65 6.45 -3.24
CA GLN A 171 -6.99 5.36 -3.97
C GLN A 171 -6.73 4.19 -3.03
N PHE A 172 -6.20 4.46 -1.83
CA PHE A 172 -6.00 3.41 -0.84
C PHE A 172 -7.33 2.79 -0.38
N MET A 173 -8.34 3.61 -0.05
CA MET A 173 -9.64 3.12 0.42
C MET A 173 -10.39 2.31 -0.65
N ALA A 174 -10.40 2.77 -1.91
CA ALA A 174 -10.98 2.01 -3.01
C ALA A 174 -10.27 0.66 -3.18
N GLY A 175 -8.94 0.66 -3.15
CA GLY A 175 -8.14 -0.56 -3.21
C GLY A 175 -8.47 -1.53 -2.09
N LEU A 176 -8.41 -1.05 -0.84
CA LEU A 176 -8.67 -1.83 0.36
C LEU A 176 -10.08 -2.44 0.39
N LEU A 177 -11.11 -1.64 0.10
CA LEU A 177 -12.50 -2.11 0.09
C LEU A 177 -12.73 -3.15 -1.02
N LEU A 178 -12.16 -2.94 -2.22
CA LEU A 178 -12.27 -3.89 -3.32
C LEU A 178 -11.56 -5.21 -3.04
N THR A 179 -10.41 -5.19 -2.36
CA THR A 179 -9.62 -6.39 -2.05
C THR A 179 -10.05 -7.11 -0.78
N THR A 180 -11.14 -6.67 -0.13
CA THR A 180 -11.71 -7.29 1.07
C THR A 180 -13.12 -7.81 0.78
N MET A 181 -13.79 -8.34 1.80
CA MET A 181 -15.16 -8.86 1.69
C MET A 181 -16.15 -7.82 1.15
N ALA A 182 -15.98 -6.52 1.48
CA ALA A 182 -16.86 -5.45 1.00
C ALA A 182 -16.96 -5.41 -0.54
N GLY A 183 -15.86 -5.67 -1.24
CA GLY A 183 -15.79 -5.67 -2.70
C GLY A 183 -15.56 -7.06 -3.29
N ASP A 184 -15.91 -8.12 -2.57
CA ASP A 184 -15.84 -9.52 -3.01
C ASP A 184 -14.44 -9.93 -3.53
N PHE A 185 -13.38 -9.42 -2.89
CA PHE A 185 -11.99 -9.74 -3.24
C PHE A 185 -11.67 -9.53 -4.73
N SER A 186 -12.18 -8.43 -5.29
CA SER A 186 -12.06 -8.06 -6.69
C SER A 186 -10.64 -7.61 -7.07
N GLU A 187 -10.11 -8.17 -8.16
CA GLU A 187 -8.79 -7.83 -8.72
C GLU A 187 -8.69 -6.37 -9.17
N SER A 188 -9.82 -5.72 -9.45
CA SER A 188 -9.85 -4.29 -9.79
C SER A 188 -9.30 -3.39 -8.67
N GLY A 189 -9.26 -3.88 -7.42
CA GLY A 189 -8.63 -3.19 -6.29
C GLY A 189 -7.12 -3.04 -6.42
N ILE A 190 -6.44 -3.93 -7.16
CA ILE A 190 -4.98 -3.88 -7.38
C ILE A 190 -4.58 -2.53 -7.96
N ALA A 191 -5.26 -2.08 -9.02
CA ALA A 191 -4.92 -0.83 -9.71
C ALA A 191 -4.96 0.37 -8.75
N PHE A 192 -5.92 0.38 -7.82
CA PHE A 192 -6.05 1.43 -6.82
C PHE A 192 -4.95 1.37 -5.76
N LEU A 193 -4.58 0.18 -5.28
CA LEU A 193 -3.46 0.00 -4.35
C LEU A 193 -2.11 0.38 -4.98
N LEU A 194 -1.91 0.08 -6.27
CA LEU A 194 -0.72 0.51 -7.01
C LEU A 194 -0.66 2.03 -7.14
N MET A 195 -1.78 2.68 -7.50
CA MET A 195 -1.86 4.15 -7.52
C MET A 195 -1.55 4.76 -6.14
N ALA A 196 -2.09 4.17 -5.07
CA ALA A 196 -1.82 4.62 -3.72
C ALA A 196 -0.32 4.50 -3.37
N TYR A 197 0.32 3.39 -3.74
CA TYR A 197 1.75 3.17 -3.56
C TYR A 197 2.60 4.19 -4.34
N GLU A 198 2.26 4.47 -5.60
CA GLU A 198 2.92 5.51 -6.41
C GLU A 198 2.83 6.88 -5.73
N ASN A 199 1.70 7.15 -5.08
CA ASN A 199 1.46 8.34 -4.26
C ASN A 199 1.99 8.24 -2.82
N ARG A 200 2.82 7.22 -2.55
CA ARG A 200 3.52 6.97 -1.28
C ARG A 200 2.59 6.79 -0.09
N PHE A 201 1.40 6.27 -0.34
CA PHE A 201 0.48 5.94 0.73
C PHE A 201 1.08 4.78 1.55
N PRO A 202 1.30 4.95 2.87
CA PRO A 202 1.79 3.87 3.73
C PRO A 202 0.83 2.68 3.65
N ARG A 203 1.33 1.45 3.82
CA ARG A 203 0.52 0.23 3.87
C ARG A 203 -0.18 -0.21 2.58
N ALA A 204 -0.02 0.52 1.47
CA ALA A 204 -0.62 0.13 0.19
C ALA A 204 -0.09 -1.23 -0.30
N MET A 205 1.23 -1.43 -0.22
CA MET A 205 1.87 -2.70 -0.59
C MET A 205 1.56 -3.82 0.40
N ASP A 206 1.41 -3.49 1.68
CA ASP A 206 1.02 -4.46 2.69
C ASP A 206 -0.41 -4.98 2.47
N ALA A 207 -1.36 -4.08 2.17
CA ALA A 207 -2.73 -4.47 1.80
C ALA A 207 -2.76 -5.32 0.52
N LEU A 208 -1.92 -4.98 -0.46
CA LEU A 208 -1.79 -5.78 -1.67
C LEU A 208 -1.19 -7.16 -1.38
N ALA A 209 -0.19 -7.25 -0.50
CA ALA A 209 0.40 -8.52 -0.09
C ALA A 209 -0.63 -9.44 0.60
N GLU A 210 -1.45 -8.89 1.49
CA GLU A 210 -2.56 -9.61 2.11
C GLU A 210 -3.56 -10.16 1.09
N TYR A 211 -3.97 -9.33 0.11
CA TYR A 211 -4.85 -9.75 -0.97
C TYR A 211 -4.26 -10.89 -1.81
N LEU A 212 -2.98 -10.79 -2.16
CA LEU A 212 -2.29 -11.81 -2.94
C LEU A 212 -2.13 -13.12 -2.15
N LEU A 213 -1.95 -13.05 -0.83
CA LEU A 213 -1.95 -14.24 0.02
C LEU A 213 -3.29 -14.97 -0.01
N TYR A 214 -4.40 -14.22 0.05
CA TYR A 214 -5.74 -14.80 -0.07
C TYR A 214 -5.94 -15.51 -1.41
N LYS A 215 -5.38 -14.96 -2.49
CA LYS A 215 -5.41 -15.57 -3.83
C LYS A 215 -4.31 -16.62 -4.06
N GLU A 216 -3.57 -16.99 -3.01
CA GLU A 216 -2.44 -17.93 -3.04
C GLU A 216 -1.28 -17.52 -3.98
N ASP A 217 -1.17 -16.25 -4.34
CA ASP A 217 -0.01 -15.70 -5.04
C ASP A 217 1.10 -15.34 -4.04
N PHE A 218 1.81 -16.37 -3.58
CA PHE A 218 2.86 -16.24 -2.57
C PHE A 218 4.08 -15.45 -3.08
N LEU A 219 4.40 -15.52 -4.37
CA LEU A 219 5.52 -14.77 -4.94
C LEU A 219 5.22 -13.27 -4.93
N GLY A 220 4.06 -12.88 -5.48
CA GLY A 220 3.61 -11.50 -5.47
C GLY A 220 3.49 -10.95 -4.05
N ALA A 221 2.93 -11.72 -3.13
CA ALA A 221 2.84 -11.34 -1.72
C ALA A 221 4.21 -11.08 -1.07
N VAL A 222 5.21 -11.95 -1.30
CA VAL A 222 6.57 -11.75 -0.78
C VAL A 222 7.21 -10.50 -1.39
N GLN A 223 7.04 -10.26 -2.69
CA GLN A 223 7.58 -9.07 -3.35
C GLN A 223 6.94 -7.79 -2.80
N CYS A 224 5.61 -7.74 -2.69
CA CYS A 224 4.90 -6.61 -2.08
C CYS A 224 5.34 -6.37 -0.63
N HIS A 225 5.48 -7.43 0.16
CA HIS A 225 5.97 -7.35 1.53
C HIS A 225 7.40 -6.77 1.62
N LEU A 226 8.31 -7.23 0.76
CA LEU A 226 9.69 -6.70 0.68
C LEU A 226 9.72 -5.21 0.31
N LEU A 227 8.82 -4.74 -0.55
CA LEU A 227 8.67 -3.30 -0.84
C LEU A 227 8.15 -2.54 0.37
N SER A 228 7.19 -3.11 1.09
CA SER A 228 6.54 -2.46 2.24
C SER A 228 7.51 -2.22 3.40
N ILE A 229 8.28 -3.24 3.80
CA ILE A 229 9.28 -3.11 4.87
C ILE A 229 10.43 -2.17 4.48
N ASP A 230 10.76 -2.09 3.18
CA ASP A 230 11.78 -1.16 2.72
C ASP A 230 11.30 0.29 2.76
N SER A 231 9.98 0.53 2.65
CA SER A 231 9.35 1.83 2.86
C SER A 231 9.17 2.24 4.33
N LEU A 232 9.82 1.55 5.28
CA LEU A 232 9.78 1.80 6.73
C LEU A 232 8.40 1.58 7.37
N ASP A 233 7.58 0.73 6.78
CA ASP A 233 6.29 0.35 7.34
C ASP A 233 6.42 -0.92 8.19
N ASP A 234 5.77 -0.97 9.36
CA ASP A 234 5.79 -2.16 10.21
C ASP A 234 4.82 -3.20 9.65
N CYS A 235 5.33 -4.02 8.73
CA CYS A 235 4.57 -5.10 8.09
C CYS A 235 4.94 -6.48 8.66
N SER A 236 5.41 -6.53 9.90
CA SER A 236 5.85 -7.77 10.55
C SER A 236 4.76 -8.86 10.54
N HIS A 237 3.49 -8.45 10.73
CA HIS A 237 2.33 -9.33 10.69
C HIS A 237 2.15 -10.08 9.35
N THR A 238 2.32 -9.37 8.24
CA THR A 238 2.15 -9.95 6.90
C THR A 238 3.18 -11.03 6.63
N MET A 239 4.44 -10.79 6.99
CA MET A 239 5.48 -11.81 6.88
C MET A 239 5.19 -13.05 7.74
N ASP A 240 4.69 -12.86 8.96
CA ASP A 240 4.33 -13.99 9.81
C ASP A 240 3.14 -14.78 9.26
N THR A 241 2.21 -14.10 8.59
CA THR A 241 1.11 -14.74 7.85
C THR A 241 1.62 -15.52 6.65
N ILE A 242 2.52 -14.92 5.84
CA ILE A 242 3.21 -15.60 4.74
C ILE A 242 3.88 -16.88 5.25
N LYS A 243 4.65 -16.80 6.35
CA LYS A 243 5.29 -17.98 6.95
C LYS A 243 4.25 -19.04 7.32
N LYS A 244 3.22 -18.69 8.07
CA LYS A 244 2.19 -19.66 8.51
C LYS A 244 1.53 -20.37 7.33
N MET A 245 1.15 -19.64 6.28
CA MET A 245 0.46 -20.20 5.11
C MET A 245 1.38 -21.06 4.22
N THR A 246 2.69 -20.83 4.28
CA THR A 246 3.68 -21.56 3.48
C THR A 246 4.39 -22.69 4.23
N MET A 247 4.33 -22.73 5.57
CA MET A 247 5.05 -23.69 6.42
C MET A 247 4.66 -25.16 6.16
N SER A 248 3.42 -25.42 5.76
CA SER A 248 2.94 -26.77 5.43
C SER A 248 3.02 -27.09 3.94
N ARG A 249 3.48 -26.15 3.11
CA ARG A 249 3.56 -26.30 1.65
C ARG A 249 4.99 -26.59 1.22
N TYR A 250 5.16 -27.60 0.37
CA TYR A 250 6.45 -28.06 -0.12
C TYR A 250 6.42 -28.14 -1.64
N ILE A 251 7.56 -27.80 -2.25
CA ILE A 251 7.79 -27.94 -3.69
C ILE A 251 8.64 -29.18 -3.92
N GLU A 252 8.16 -30.05 -4.80
CA GLU A 252 8.89 -31.21 -5.28
C GLU A 252 9.77 -30.79 -6.47
N GLN A 253 11.07 -30.73 -6.20
CA GLN A 253 12.15 -30.69 -7.18
C GLN A 253 13.23 -31.69 -6.69
N PRO A 254 14.44 -31.83 -7.26
CA PRO A 254 15.35 -32.93 -6.89
C PRO A 254 15.57 -33.12 -5.37
N GLU A 255 15.33 -32.07 -4.58
CA GLU A 255 15.11 -32.13 -3.13
C GLU A 255 13.77 -31.47 -2.75
N PHE A 256 13.04 -32.06 -1.79
CA PHE A 256 11.84 -31.43 -1.21
C PHE A 256 12.22 -30.15 -0.45
N MET A 257 11.65 -29.02 -0.86
CA MET A 257 11.93 -27.71 -0.24
C MET A 257 10.64 -27.05 0.24
N PRO A 258 10.61 -26.48 1.47
CA PRO A 258 9.47 -25.67 1.90
C PRO A 258 9.27 -24.48 0.95
N LEU A 259 8.02 -24.12 0.70
CA LEU A 259 7.63 -23.14 -0.33
C LEU A 259 8.30 -21.77 -0.14
N LEU A 260 8.34 -21.26 1.09
CA LEU A 260 8.91 -19.93 1.33
C LEU A 260 10.43 -19.86 1.04
N PRO A 261 11.28 -20.76 1.57
CA PRO A 261 12.66 -20.90 1.11
C PRO A 261 12.81 -21.04 -0.40
N PHE A 262 11.93 -21.77 -1.07
CA PHE A 262 11.95 -21.91 -2.53
C PHE A 262 11.73 -20.55 -3.22
N ILE A 263 10.74 -19.77 -2.79
CA ILE A 263 10.48 -18.42 -3.31
C ILE A 263 11.73 -17.55 -3.17
N PHE A 264 12.25 -17.42 -1.94
CA PHE A 264 13.42 -16.58 -1.65
C PHE A 264 14.68 -16.99 -2.43
N LYS A 265 14.89 -18.29 -2.66
CA LYS A 265 16.13 -18.79 -3.28
C LYS A 265 16.06 -18.93 -4.80
N ARG A 266 14.86 -19.09 -5.37
CA ARG A 266 14.68 -19.52 -6.77
C ARG A 266 13.75 -18.65 -7.60
N CYS A 267 12.87 -17.87 -6.97
CA CYS A 267 11.82 -17.14 -7.70
C CYS A 267 12.04 -15.62 -7.74
N LEU A 268 12.75 -15.05 -6.77
CA LEU A 268 13.05 -13.62 -6.75
C LEU A 268 14.07 -13.27 -7.83
N ASP A 269 13.87 -12.15 -8.51
CA ASP A 269 14.88 -11.54 -9.37
C ASP A 269 16.04 -10.93 -8.54
N GLU A 270 17.03 -10.36 -9.22
CA GLU A 270 18.23 -9.80 -8.58
C GLU A 270 17.89 -8.66 -7.60
N ASP A 271 16.92 -7.82 -7.96
CA ASP A 271 16.51 -6.65 -7.19
C ASP A 271 15.79 -7.05 -5.90
N PHE A 272 14.81 -7.96 -6.00
CA PHE A 272 14.11 -8.50 -4.85
C PHE A 272 15.02 -9.40 -4.00
N THR A 273 15.97 -10.10 -4.61
CA THR A 273 17.00 -10.83 -3.87
C THR A 273 17.85 -9.88 -3.03
N ALA A 274 18.21 -8.71 -3.54
CA ALA A 274 18.95 -7.71 -2.77
C ALA A 274 18.14 -7.17 -1.58
N LEU A 275 16.84 -6.88 -1.79
CA LEU A 275 15.93 -6.48 -0.70
C LEU A 275 15.79 -7.58 0.35
N ALA A 276 15.62 -8.83 -0.09
CA ALA A 276 15.49 -9.97 0.79
C ALA A 276 16.76 -10.21 1.62
N LYS A 277 17.96 -10.08 1.04
CA LYS A 277 19.23 -10.17 1.78
C LYS A 277 19.38 -9.05 2.82
N LYS A 278 18.95 -7.83 2.47
CA LYS A 278 18.98 -6.67 3.38
C LYS A 278 18.11 -6.90 4.61
N HIS A 279 16.88 -7.36 4.42
CA HIS A 279 15.87 -7.42 5.49
C HIS A 279 15.77 -8.80 6.16
N TYR A 280 16.17 -9.87 5.47
CA TYR A 280 16.16 -11.25 5.96
C TYR A 280 17.52 -11.95 5.73
N PRO A 281 18.63 -11.43 6.28
CA PRO A 281 19.97 -11.98 6.05
C PRO A 281 20.09 -13.45 6.45
N LYS A 282 19.34 -13.89 7.48
CA LYS A 282 19.31 -15.28 7.95
C LYS A 282 18.81 -16.29 6.90
N LEU A 283 18.06 -15.84 5.89
CA LEU A 283 17.60 -16.70 4.78
C LEU A 283 18.69 -16.91 3.71
N TYR A 284 19.77 -16.14 3.78
CA TYR A 284 20.92 -16.18 2.88
C TYR A 284 22.23 -16.31 3.66
N PRO A 285 22.43 -17.41 4.41
CA PRO A 285 23.64 -17.59 5.20
C PRO A 285 24.88 -17.68 4.30
N SER A 286 26.00 -17.13 4.77
CA SER A 286 27.30 -17.24 4.11
C SER A 286 27.80 -18.69 4.08
N LYS A 287 28.78 -18.99 3.22
CA LYS A 287 29.40 -20.32 3.20
C LYS A 287 30.03 -20.67 4.55
N GLU A 288 30.64 -19.70 5.22
CA GLU A 288 31.22 -19.90 6.55
C GLU A 288 30.13 -20.15 7.60
N GLU A 289 29.00 -19.44 7.54
CA GLU A 289 27.86 -19.66 8.44
C GLU A 289 27.25 -21.05 8.26
N ILE A 290 27.15 -21.53 7.01
CA ILE A 290 26.69 -22.89 6.70
C ILE A 290 27.69 -23.92 7.27
N GLN A 291 28.99 -23.73 7.04
CA GLN A 291 30.03 -24.64 7.55
C GLN A 291 30.04 -24.67 9.08
N GLN A 292 29.95 -23.51 9.73
CA GLN A 292 29.92 -23.40 11.18
C GLN A 292 28.65 -24.01 11.77
N ALA A 293 27.49 -23.83 11.14
CA ALA A 293 26.25 -24.49 11.54
C ALA A 293 26.36 -26.03 11.40
N MET A 294 27.00 -26.52 10.33
CA MET A 294 27.24 -27.95 10.12
C MET A 294 28.15 -28.54 11.20
N ILE A 295 29.25 -27.85 11.52
CA ILE A 295 30.18 -28.22 12.62
C ILE A 295 29.44 -28.22 13.96
N ASN A 296 28.67 -27.19 14.26
CA ASN A 296 27.90 -27.11 15.51
C ASN A 296 26.86 -28.24 15.64
N ARG A 297 26.27 -28.67 14.51
CA ARG A 297 25.34 -29.82 14.47
C ARG A 297 26.05 -31.14 14.72
N LEU A 298 27.21 -31.36 14.11
CA LEU A 298 28.05 -32.55 14.31
C LEU A 298 28.58 -32.66 15.75
N LEU A 299 28.85 -31.52 16.38
CA LEU A 299 29.30 -31.44 17.78
C LEU A 299 28.16 -31.51 18.81
N GLY A 300 26.91 -31.71 18.37
CA GLY A 300 25.74 -31.79 19.27
C GLY A 300 25.39 -30.48 19.99
N ARG A 301 25.89 -29.34 19.49
CA ARG A 301 25.71 -28.00 20.11
C ARG A 301 24.52 -27.22 19.54
N GLY A 302 23.72 -27.82 18.67
CA GLY A 302 22.56 -27.18 18.03
C GLY A 302 21.23 -27.55 18.70
N GLY A 303 20.82 -26.80 19.72
CA GLY A 303 19.45 -26.80 20.21
C GLY A 303 19.26 -25.89 21.42
N ARG A 304 18.63 -24.72 21.25
CA ARG A 304 17.17 -24.52 21.10
C ARG A 304 16.93 -23.31 20.18
#